data_AF-A0A956SYB2-F1
#
_entry.id   AF-A0A956SYB2-F1
#
_cell.length_a   1.000
_cell.length_b   1.000
_cell.length_c   1.000
_cell.angle_alpha   90.00
_cell.angle_beta   90.00
_cell.angle_gamma   90.00
#
_symmetry.space_group_name_H-M   'P 1'
#
loop_
_entity.id
_entity.type
_entity.pdbx_description
1 polymer ?
#
loop_
_entity_poly.entity_id
_entity_poly.type
_entity_poly.pdbx_seq_one_letter_code
_entity_poly.pdbx_strand_id
1 'polypeptide(L)'
;MRPDAEQAKYFNELAEKFVDQLNGDVPHKDLIERMLGSVLRMSGDARRADLKLTTAALEEMEHSFDILEEHCHARKAVIFGSARSAPEDPVYLQAKEFAHRVSEMGYMVITGAGP
;
A
#
# COMPACT_ATOMS: atom_id res chain seq x y z
N MET A 1 7.07 21.59 -11.53
CA MET A 1 6.87 21.17 -12.92
C MET A 1 7.05 19.66 -13.03
N ARG A 2 6.21 18.94 -13.79
CA ARG A 2 6.51 17.52 -14.09
C ARG A 2 7.77 17.50 -14.97
N PRO A 3 8.71 16.57 -14.75
CA PRO A 3 9.91 16.50 -15.55
C PRO A 3 9.56 16.30 -17.03
N ASP A 4 10.33 16.93 -17.91
CA ASP A 4 10.23 16.71 -19.34
C ASP A 4 10.71 15.29 -19.72
N ALA A 5 10.57 14.94 -21.00
CA ALA A 5 10.91 13.61 -21.47
C ALA A 5 12.40 13.26 -21.30
N GLU A 6 13.30 14.23 -21.41
CA GLU A 6 14.74 14.02 -21.23
C GLU A 6 15.08 13.83 -19.76
N GLN A 7 14.51 14.65 -18.87
CA GLN A 7 14.64 14.51 -17.42
C GLN A 7 14.07 13.17 -16.93
N ALA A 8 12.90 12.76 -17.43
CA ALA A 8 12.30 11.49 -17.09
C ALA A 8 13.19 10.31 -17.52
N LYS A 9 13.81 10.39 -18.71
CA LYS A 9 14.77 9.40 -19.20
C LYS A 9 16.01 9.35 -18.32
N TYR A 10 16.59 10.50 -17.99
CA TYR A 10 17.75 10.59 -17.09
C TYR A 10 17.50 9.91 -15.74
N PHE A 11 16.33 10.15 -15.12
CA PHE A 11 16.01 9.53 -13.84
C PHE A 11 15.78 8.02 -13.93
N ASN A 12 15.26 7.51 -15.05
CA ASN A 12 15.16 6.07 -15.26
C ASN A 12 16.54 5.44 -15.43
N GLU A 13 17.42 6.02 -16.24
CA GLU A 13 18.80 5.54 -16.40
C GLU A 13 19.59 5.60 -15.07
N LEU A 14 19.31 6.60 -14.22
CA LEU A 14 19.89 6.68 -12.89
C LEU A 14 19.37 5.58 -11.96
N ALA A 15 18.07 5.28 -12.03
CA ALA A 15 17.47 4.19 -11.28
C ALA A 15 18.04 2.83 -11.69
N GLU A 16 18.15 2.57 -13.00
CA GLU A 16 18.78 1.36 -13.58
C GLU A 16 20.20 1.19 -13.04
N LYS A 17 21.03 2.23 -13.16
CA LYS A 17 22.42 2.20 -12.65
C LYS A 17 22.50 1.93 -11.16
N PHE A 18 21.56 2.44 -10.36
CA PHE A 18 21.54 2.22 -8.92
C PHE A 18 21.17 0.77 -8.58
N VAL A 19 20.16 0.22 -9.26
CA VAL A 19 19.74 -1.17 -9.05
C VAL A 19 20.81 -2.15 -9.53
N ASP A 20 21.53 -1.84 -10.61
CA ASP A 20 22.69 -2.61 -11.09
C ASP A 20 23.85 -2.68 -10.09
N GLN A 21 23.94 -1.74 -9.16
CA GLN A 21 24.97 -1.73 -8.12
C GLN A 21 24.61 -2.59 -6.90
N LEU A 22 23.36 -3.07 -6.81
CA LEU A 22 22.97 -3.97 -5.74
C LEU A 22 23.62 -5.34 -5.94
N ASN A 23 24.13 -5.92 -4.85
CA ASN A 23 24.77 -7.23 -4.90
C ASN A 23 23.72 -8.34 -5.03
N GLY A 24 23.91 -9.23 -6.00
CA GLY A 24 23.07 -10.42 -6.20
C GLY A 24 22.04 -10.24 -7.32
N ASP A 25 21.26 -11.28 -7.55
CA ASP A 25 20.11 -11.19 -8.44
C ASP A 25 19.00 -10.39 -7.75
N VAL A 26 18.41 -9.43 -8.46
CA VAL A 26 17.33 -8.58 -7.94
C VAL A 26 16.02 -9.04 -8.59
N PRO A 27 15.16 -9.78 -7.86
CA PRO A 27 13.87 -10.19 -8.39
C PRO A 27 13.03 -8.97 -8.76
N HIS A 28 12.30 -9.07 -9.89
CA HIS A 28 11.39 -8.01 -10.36
C HIS A 28 12.08 -6.65 -10.51
N LYS A 29 13.35 -6.66 -10.94
CA LYS A 29 14.21 -5.50 -11.18
C LYS A 29 13.48 -4.35 -11.89
N ASP A 30 12.70 -4.66 -12.91
CA ASP A 30 11.94 -3.67 -13.70
C ASP A 30 10.94 -2.86 -12.85
N LEU A 31 10.32 -3.50 -11.86
CA LEU A 31 9.39 -2.82 -10.94
C LEU A 31 10.15 -1.93 -9.95
N ILE A 32 11.28 -2.40 -9.44
CA ILE A 32 12.14 -1.63 -8.52
C ILE A 32 12.66 -0.36 -9.23
N GLU A 33 13.17 -0.49 -10.45
CA GLU A 33 13.65 0.63 -11.27
C GLU A 33 12.53 1.64 -11.53
N ARG A 34 11.33 1.17 -11.86
CA ARG A 34 10.16 2.04 -12.08
C ARG A 34 9.73 2.78 -10.82
N MET A 35 9.77 2.14 -9.66
CA MET A 35 9.48 2.78 -8.38
C MET A 35 10.53 3.85 -8.06
N LEU A 36 11.82 3.50 -8.13
CA LEU A 36 12.92 4.42 -7.85
C LEU A 36 12.90 5.62 -8.82
N GLY A 37 12.74 5.38 -10.12
CA GLY A 37 12.61 6.44 -11.11
C GLY A 37 11.41 7.37 -10.85
N SER A 38 10.31 6.84 -10.30
CA SER A 38 9.15 7.65 -9.91
C SER A 38 9.45 8.57 -8.72
N VAL A 39 10.16 8.07 -7.71
CA VAL A 39 10.60 8.87 -6.56
C VAL A 39 11.61 9.92 -7.00
N LEU A 40 12.60 9.55 -7.82
CA LEU A 40 13.62 10.48 -8.33
C LEU A 40 13.00 11.63 -9.14
N ARG A 41 12.00 11.37 -9.96
CA ARG A 41 11.25 12.43 -10.68
C ARG A 41 10.59 13.45 -9.75
N MET A 42 10.32 13.10 -8.49
CA MET A 42 9.75 14.03 -7.52
C MET A 42 10.80 14.97 -6.90
N SER A 43 12.10 14.73 -7.13
CA SER A 43 13.18 15.56 -6.57
C SER A 43 13.26 16.97 -7.16
N GLY A 44 12.57 17.24 -8.27
CA GLY A 44 12.53 18.56 -8.89
C GLY A 44 11.71 19.56 -8.08
N ASP A 45 10.41 19.63 -8.38
CA ASP A 45 9.52 20.70 -7.89
C ASP A 45 8.38 20.18 -6.99
N ALA A 46 8.51 18.98 -6.41
CA ALA A 46 7.47 18.49 -5.52
C ALA A 46 7.38 19.35 -4.26
N ARG A 47 6.15 19.68 -3.84
CA ARG A 47 5.96 20.38 -2.56
C ARG A 47 6.39 19.43 -1.45
N ARG A 48 7.00 19.98 -0.40
CA ARG A 48 7.38 19.17 0.78
C ARG A 48 6.22 18.37 1.36
N ALA A 49 4.99 18.90 1.31
CA ALA A 49 3.80 18.18 1.76
C ALA A 49 3.52 16.92 0.92
N ASP A 50 3.69 17.00 -0.39
CA ASP A 50 3.49 15.86 -1.30
C ASP A 50 4.58 14.79 -1.08
N LEU A 51 5.82 15.23 -0.85
CA LEU A 51 6.92 14.32 -0.51
C LEU A 51 6.66 13.59 0.81
N LYS A 52 6.22 14.30 1.86
CA LYS A 52 5.85 13.67 3.15
C LYS A 52 4.77 12.60 2.99
N LEU A 53 3.71 12.91 2.23
CA LEU A 53 2.61 11.97 2.02
C LEU A 53 3.09 10.75 1.23
N THR A 54 3.93 10.95 0.21
CA THR A 54 4.47 9.86 -0.60
C THR A 54 5.41 8.97 0.21
N THR A 55 6.29 9.57 1.02
CA THR A 55 7.18 8.82 1.93
C THR A 55 6.37 7.98 2.90
N ALA A 56 5.39 8.58 3.60
CA ALA A 56 4.54 7.84 4.52
C ALA A 56 3.78 6.70 3.83
N ALA A 57 3.22 6.94 2.63
CA ALA A 57 2.52 5.90 1.89
C ALA A 57 3.43 4.74 1.46
N LEU A 58 4.69 5.01 1.08
CA LEU A 58 5.66 3.96 0.73
C LEU A 58 6.04 3.13 1.95
N GLU A 59 6.36 3.78 3.08
CA GLU A 59 6.69 3.12 4.34
C GLU A 59 5.51 2.28 4.87
N GLU A 60 4.28 2.80 4.77
CA GLU A 60 3.06 2.08 5.17
C GLU A 60 2.80 0.87 4.27
N MET A 61 3.02 0.97 2.95
CA MET A 61 2.86 -0.16 2.03
C MET A 61 3.88 -1.27 2.29
N GLU A 62 5.16 -0.90 2.43
CA GLU A 62 6.24 -1.84 2.78
C GLU A 62 5.88 -2.61 4.06
N HIS A 63 5.57 -1.88 5.13
CA HIS A 63 5.20 -2.48 6.40
C HIS A 63 3.93 -3.35 6.31
N SER A 64 2.93 -2.92 5.54
CA SER A 64 1.69 -3.67 5.35
C SER A 64 1.94 -4.98 4.60
N PHE A 65 2.87 -5.02 3.65
CA PHE A 65 3.19 -6.24 2.93
C PHE A 65 3.82 -7.29 3.85
N ASP A 66 4.74 -6.89 4.73
CA ASP A 66 5.33 -7.79 5.72
C ASP A 66 4.27 -8.40 6.64
N ILE A 67 3.36 -7.58 7.18
CA ILE A 67 2.27 -8.05 8.03
C ILE A 67 1.33 -9.01 7.27
N LEU A 68 0.98 -8.66 6.03
CA LEU A 68 0.00 -9.43 5.26
C LEU A 68 0.57 -10.72 4.68
N GLU A 69 1.90 -10.84 4.55
CA GLU A 69 2.57 -12.05 4.08
C GLU A 69 2.28 -13.24 5.00
N GLU A 70 2.33 -13.03 6.33
CA GLU A 70 1.97 -14.05 7.34
C GLU A 70 0.54 -14.57 7.18
N HIS A 71 -0.31 -13.82 6.49
CA HIS A 71 -1.72 -14.10 6.29
C HIS A 71 -2.08 -14.36 4.83
N CYS A 72 -1.11 -14.57 3.94
CA CYS A 72 -1.33 -14.68 2.49
C CYS A 72 -2.31 -15.82 2.12
N HIS A 73 -2.32 -16.92 2.87
CA HIS A 73 -3.20 -18.08 2.64
C HIS A 73 -4.60 -17.96 3.27
N ALA A 74 -4.82 -16.98 4.14
CA ALA A 74 -6.14 -16.78 4.74
C ALA A 74 -7.11 -16.15 3.74
N ARG A 75 -8.33 -16.69 3.65
CA ARG A 75 -9.44 -16.05 2.93
C ARG A 75 -9.84 -14.80 3.70
N LYS A 76 -10.01 -13.67 3.02
CA LYS A 76 -10.26 -12.37 3.67
C LYS A 76 -11.67 -11.88 3.36
N ALA A 77 -12.36 -11.40 4.38
CA ALA A 77 -13.63 -10.69 4.26
C ALA A 77 -13.43 -9.26 4.77
N VAL A 78 -13.42 -8.29 3.85
CA VAL A 78 -13.31 -6.87 4.20
C VAL A 78 -14.71 -6.29 4.37
N ILE A 79 -15.00 -5.76 5.56
CA ILE A 79 -16.33 -5.24 5.92
C ILE A 79 -16.25 -3.72 6.09
N PHE A 80 -17.11 -3.00 5.37
CA PHE A 80 -17.30 -1.57 5.50
C PHE A 80 -18.67 -1.25 6.08
N GLY A 81 -18.74 -0.22 6.90
CA GLY A 81 -19.96 0.22 7.57
C GLY A 81 -19.84 1.63 8.13
N SER A 82 -20.96 2.19 8.59
CA SER A 82 -20.97 3.52 9.21
C SER A 82 -20.32 3.48 10.58
N ALA A 83 -19.26 4.26 10.79
CA ALA A 83 -18.65 4.54 12.10
C ALA A 83 -19.58 5.31 13.07
N ARG A 84 -20.83 5.57 12.68
CA ARG A 84 -21.83 6.31 13.48
C ARG A 84 -22.99 5.43 13.93
N SER A 85 -23.04 4.17 13.50
CA SER A 85 -24.11 3.26 13.90
C SER A 85 -23.93 2.86 15.37
N ALA A 86 -24.98 3.04 16.17
CA ALA A 86 -24.98 2.63 17.57
C ALA A 86 -24.97 1.09 17.69
N PRO A 87 -24.44 0.50 18.77
CA PRO A 87 -24.41 -0.95 18.96
C PRO A 87 -25.80 -1.64 18.92
N GLU A 88 -26.86 -0.89 19.22
CA GLU A 88 -28.25 -1.36 19.21
C GLU A 88 -28.92 -1.24 17.83
N ASP A 89 -28.29 -0.55 16.88
CA ASP A 89 -28.81 -0.38 15.52
C ASP A 89 -28.90 -1.76 14.83
N PRO A 90 -30.04 -2.11 14.20
CA PRO A 90 -30.18 -3.34 13.43
C PRO A 90 -29.04 -3.60 12.44
N VAL A 91 -28.47 -2.55 11.82
CA VAL A 91 -27.34 -2.68 10.88
C VAL A 91 -26.07 -3.12 11.60
N TYR A 92 -25.80 -2.58 12.80
CA TYR A 92 -24.65 -2.98 13.60
C TYR A 92 -24.75 -4.44 14.01
N LEU A 93 -25.92 -4.85 14.52
CA LEU A 93 -26.17 -6.23 14.93
C LEU A 93 -26.03 -7.21 13.75
N GLN A 94 -26.53 -6.84 12.56
CA GLN A 94 -26.36 -7.64 11.36
C GLN A 94 -24.89 -7.77 10.94
N ALA A 95 -24.13 -6.67 10.94
CA ALA A 95 -22.72 -6.69 10.60
C ALA A 95 -21.90 -7.55 11.58
N LYS A 96 -22.20 -7.47 12.88
CA LYS A 96 -21.58 -8.29 13.93
C LYS A 96 -21.86 -9.78 13.72
N GLU A 97 -23.12 -10.15 13.46
CA GLU A 97 -23.49 -11.55 13.21
C GLU A 97 -22.88 -12.09 11.92
N PHE A 98 -22.85 -11.28 10.85
CA PHE A 98 -22.19 -11.63 9.62
C PHE A 98 -20.69 -11.88 9.83
N ALA A 99 -20.00 -10.96 10.50
CA ALA A 99 -18.57 -11.08 10.82
C ALA A 99 -18.27 -12.34 11.63
N HIS A 100 -19.11 -12.65 12.63
CA HIS A 100 -18.98 -13.86 13.42
C HIS A 100 -19.09 -15.12 12.55
N ARG A 101 -20.14 -15.24 11.74
CA ARG A 101 -20.37 -16.42 10.90
C ARG A 101 -19.28 -16.65 9.85
N VAL A 102 -18.82 -15.59 9.19
CA VAL A 102 -17.74 -15.75 8.20
C VAL A 102 -16.41 -16.12 8.85
N SER A 103 -16.17 -15.64 10.08
CA SER A 103 -15.00 -16.05 10.85
C SER A 103 -15.03 -17.53 11.21
N GLU A 104 -16.19 -18.07 11.60
CA GLU A 104 -16.38 -19.52 11.82
C GLU A 104 -16.12 -20.37 10.55
N MET A 105 -16.33 -19.78 9.37
CA MET A 105 -16.01 -20.41 8.08
C MET A 105 -14.53 -20.31 7.71
N GLY A 106 -13.68 -19.77 8.59
CA GLY A 106 -12.24 -19.63 8.38
C GLY A 106 -11.82 -18.38 7.62
N TYR A 107 -12.68 -17.36 7.50
CA TYR A 107 -12.29 -16.07 6.95
C TYR A 107 -11.62 -15.20 8.02
N MET A 108 -10.56 -14.52 7.62
CA MET A 108 -10.00 -13.37 8.34
C MET A 108 -10.87 -12.14 8.05
N VAL A 109 -11.49 -11.59 9.09
CA VAL A 109 -12.29 -10.37 9.00
C VAL A 109 -11.39 -9.14 9.12
N ILE A 110 -11.46 -8.24 8.14
CA ILE A 110 -10.73 -6.97 8.12
C ILE A 110 -11.75 -5.83 8.09
N THR A 111 -11.52 -4.78 8.88
CA THR A 111 -12.41 -3.62 8.97
C THR A 111 -11.63 -2.31 8.78
N GLY A 112 -12.35 -1.20 8.66
CA GLY A 112 -11.75 0.14 8.61
C GLY A 112 -11.28 0.71 9.96
N ALA A 113 -11.30 -0.09 11.04
CA ALA A 113 -10.88 0.31 12.39
C ALA A 113 -11.61 1.53 12.99
N GLY A 114 -12.85 1.77 12.55
CA GLY A 114 -13.76 2.73 13.18
C GLY A 114 -14.43 2.16 14.45
N PRO A 115 -15.16 2.99 15.21
CA PRO A 115 -15.96 2.55 16.37
C PRO A 115 -17.15 1.66 15.99
#